data_AF-A0AAD7V4Z2-F1
#
_entry.id   AF-A0AAD7V4Z2-F1
#
_cell.length_a   1.000
_cell.length_b   1.000
_cell.length_c   1.000
_cell.angle_alpha   90.00
_cell.angle_beta   90.00
_cell.angle_gamma   90.00
#
_symmetry.space_group_name_H-M   'P 1'
#
loop_
_entity.id
_entity.type
_entity.pdbx_description
1 polymer ?
#
loop_
_entity_poly.entity_id
_entity_poly.type
_entity_poly.pdbx_seq_one_letter_code
_entity_poly.pdbx_strand_id
1 'polypeptide(L)'
;MKIGMKRRRTATNTLHKTHSSSLPACCQLNPTLAETDANMARADGLLERYGPGDIDLLVLPEMAFTGYVFESSEEIEPYLEDEETGPSVMWAKKEAVRLQSFVVVGYPERTKDGKCYNSLCCINPKGERVKTYRKAFLYKNDEYWALEGPGFESLEIEGLGKVGFAICMDINPYQFKADFTAYEFARFHTTKKTRLVIGCMSWVKGGDVLSTIRYWVQRLLPLVIGEEEVCFVASNRIGTERGVTFAGGSCLINMGNQTLDLKGYLDENEEDVLVVDV
;
A
#
# COMPACT_ATOMS: atom_id res chain seq x y z
N MET A 1 -13.96 18.22 24.89
CA MET A 1 -14.21 17.73 23.51
C MET A 1 -14.32 16.21 23.60
N LYS A 2 -15.55 15.67 23.58
CA LYS A 2 -15.80 14.24 23.82
C LYS A 2 -15.60 13.46 22.51
N ILE A 3 -14.60 12.59 22.47
CA ILE A 3 -14.34 11.68 21.37
C ILE A 3 -15.33 10.51 21.52
N GLY A 4 -16.32 10.45 20.64
CA GLY A 4 -17.28 9.34 20.58
C GLY A 4 -16.74 8.20 19.73
N MET A 5 -16.08 7.23 20.35
CA MET A 5 -15.71 5.97 19.70
C MET A 5 -16.96 5.09 19.57
N LYS A 6 -17.50 4.93 18.35
CA LYS A 6 -18.48 3.88 18.04
C LYS A 6 -17.77 2.75 17.30
N ARG A 7 -17.55 1.63 18.02
CA ARG A 7 -17.30 0.32 17.40
C ARG A 7 -18.55 -0.06 16.60
N ARG A 8 -18.44 -0.18 15.27
CA ARG A 8 -19.49 -0.78 14.44
C ARG A 8 -19.11 -2.22 14.14
N ARG A 9 -19.95 -3.15 14.61
CA ARG A 9 -20.00 -4.55 14.18
C ARG A 9 -20.52 -4.61 12.75
N THR A 10 -19.94 -5.49 11.97
CA THR A 10 -20.35 -5.91 10.63
C THR A 10 -21.81 -6.37 10.61
N ALA A 11 -22.64 -5.68 9.83
CA ALA A 11 -23.93 -6.15 9.37
C ALA A 11 -23.96 -5.97 7.86
N THR A 12 -24.04 -7.09 7.15
CA THR A 12 -24.23 -7.19 5.70
C THR A 12 -25.58 -6.57 5.34
N ASN A 13 -25.56 -5.31 4.91
CA ASN A 13 -26.66 -4.70 4.17
C ASN A 13 -26.12 -4.44 2.76
N THR A 14 -26.66 -5.15 1.78
CA THR A 14 -26.56 -4.82 0.35
C THR A 14 -27.08 -3.39 0.15
N LEU A 15 -26.15 -2.42 0.17
CA LEU A 15 -26.40 -1.04 -0.18
C LEU A 15 -26.54 -0.95 -1.70
N HIS A 16 -27.67 -0.42 -2.16
CA HIS A 16 -27.80 0.03 -3.54
C HIS A 16 -26.74 1.11 -3.79
N LYS A 17 -25.74 0.80 -4.64
CA LYS A 17 -24.69 1.73 -5.07
C LYS A 17 -25.34 3.01 -5.62
N THR A 18 -25.23 4.11 -4.88
CA THR A 18 -25.35 5.45 -5.47
C THR A 18 -24.06 5.72 -6.26
N HIS A 19 -24.14 6.50 -7.34
CA HIS A 19 -23.03 6.73 -8.28
C HIS A 19 -21.79 7.46 -7.70
N SER A 20 -21.59 7.51 -6.37
CA SER A 20 -20.56 8.31 -5.70
C SER A 20 -19.76 7.58 -4.59
N SER A 21 -20.14 6.39 -4.13
CA SER A 21 -19.41 5.67 -3.07
C SER A 21 -18.34 4.77 -3.68
N SER A 22 -17.10 4.83 -3.17
CA SER A 22 -16.07 3.83 -3.49
C SER A 22 -15.69 3.01 -2.25
N LEU A 23 -15.34 1.74 -2.45
CA LEU A 23 -14.98 0.79 -1.39
C LEU A 23 -13.50 0.38 -1.47
N PRO A 24 -12.55 1.27 -1.16
CA PRO A 24 -11.15 0.91 -1.02
C PRO A 24 -10.92 -0.01 0.19
N ALA A 25 -9.97 -0.93 0.04
CA ALA A 25 -9.61 -1.92 1.02
C ALA A 25 -8.10 -2.05 1.19
N CYS A 26 -7.65 -2.20 2.45
CA CYS A 26 -6.29 -2.62 2.78
C CYS A 26 -6.32 -4.07 3.26
N CYS A 27 -5.51 -4.93 2.65
CA CYS A 27 -5.28 -6.30 3.12
C CYS A 27 -3.99 -6.34 3.94
N GLN A 28 -4.10 -6.31 5.26
CA GLN A 28 -2.95 -6.39 6.17
C GLN A 28 -2.51 -7.84 6.34
N LEU A 29 -1.24 -8.11 6.04
CA LEU A 29 -0.66 -9.45 6.09
C LEU A 29 0.51 -9.52 7.06
N ASN A 30 0.78 -10.73 7.54
CA ASN A 30 1.99 -11.14 8.25
C ASN A 30 2.76 -12.13 7.37
N PRO A 31 3.41 -11.67 6.28
CA PRO A 31 4.12 -12.58 5.41
C PRO A 31 5.29 -13.23 6.15
N THR A 32 5.46 -14.52 5.94
CA THR A 32 6.63 -15.27 6.39
C THR A 32 7.70 -15.13 5.32
N LEU A 33 8.92 -14.73 5.70
CA LEU A 33 10.04 -14.58 4.77
C LEU A 33 10.21 -15.84 3.93
N ALA A 34 10.37 -15.67 2.62
CA ALA A 34 10.66 -16.74 1.66
C ALA A 34 9.56 -17.80 1.48
N GLU A 35 8.34 -17.58 1.98
CA GLU A 35 7.21 -18.53 1.90
C GLU A 35 6.10 -18.03 0.95
N THR A 36 6.45 -17.74 -0.31
CA THR A 36 5.57 -17.09 -1.30
C THR A 36 4.18 -17.71 -1.43
N ASP A 37 4.12 -19.02 -1.66
CA ASP A 37 2.85 -19.73 -1.86
C ASP A 37 1.99 -19.71 -0.59
N ALA A 38 2.59 -19.87 0.59
CA ALA A 38 1.87 -19.83 1.85
C ALA A 38 1.32 -18.43 2.15
N ASN A 39 2.09 -17.38 1.83
CA ASN A 39 1.66 -16.00 2.00
C ASN A 39 0.50 -15.64 1.06
N MET A 40 0.54 -16.10 -0.20
CA MET A 40 -0.59 -15.96 -1.13
C MET A 40 -1.84 -16.70 -0.64
N ALA A 41 -1.68 -17.93 -0.12
CA ALA A 41 -2.79 -18.70 0.43
C ALA A 41 -3.45 -18.01 1.64
N ARG A 42 -2.68 -17.29 2.47
CA ARG A 42 -3.24 -16.48 3.56
C ARG A 42 -4.07 -15.32 3.03
N ALA A 43 -3.57 -14.59 2.04
CA ALA A 43 -4.33 -13.52 1.40
C ALA A 43 -5.62 -14.05 0.75
N ASP A 44 -5.55 -15.19 0.04
CA ASP A 44 -6.72 -15.87 -0.53
C ASP A 44 -7.77 -16.19 0.54
N GLY A 45 -7.35 -16.74 1.69
CA GLY A 45 -8.25 -17.06 2.80
C GLY A 45 -8.94 -15.83 3.41
N LEU A 46 -8.25 -14.70 3.51
CA LEU A 46 -8.86 -13.44 3.96
C LEU A 46 -9.86 -12.87 2.93
N LEU A 47 -9.58 -13.08 1.64
CA LEU A 47 -10.35 -12.52 0.52
C LEU A 47 -11.50 -13.41 0.04
N GLU A 48 -11.60 -14.67 0.51
CA GLU A 48 -12.62 -15.64 0.11
C GLU A 48 -14.05 -15.13 0.34
N ARG A 49 -14.24 -14.32 1.39
CA ARG A 49 -15.54 -13.75 1.77
C ARG A 49 -16.00 -12.56 0.93
N TYR A 50 -15.16 -12.06 0.02
CA TYR A 50 -15.45 -10.90 -0.82
C TYR A 50 -15.66 -11.31 -2.28
N GLY A 51 -16.65 -10.70 -2.92
CA GLY A 51 -16.98 -10.88 -4.33
C GLY A 51 -17.10 -9.56 -5.09
N PRO A 52 -17.58 -9.61 -6.35
CA PRO A 52 -17.77 -8.44 -7.18
C PRO A 52 -18.58 -7.33 -6.52
N GLY A 53 -18.00 -6.14 -6.45
CA GLY A 53 -18.64 -4.94 -5.91
C GLY A 53 -18.52 -4.74 -4.40
N ASP A 54 -17.92 -5.68 -3.66
CA ASP A 54 -17.61 -5.50 -2.23
C ASP A 54 -16.36 -4.64 -2.00
N ILE A 55 -15.46 -4.61 -2.99
CA ILE A 55 -14.21 -3.87 -2.99
C ILE A 55 -14.05 -3.24 -4.38
N ASP A 56 -13.74 -1.94 -4.45
CA ASP A 56 -13.45 -1.27 -5.74
C ASP A 56 -11.93 -1.12 -5.96
N LEU A 57 -11.14 -1.06 -4.88
CA LEU A 57 -9.68 -1.00 -4.88
C LEU A 57 -9.12 -1.83 -3.72
N LEU A 58 -8.30 -2.84 -3.99
CA LEU A 58 -7.61 -3.65 -2.99
C LEU A 58 -6.12 -3.31 -2.97
N VAL A 59 -5.58 -2.99 -1.81
CA VAL A 59 -4.16 -2.64 -1.61
C VAL A 59 -3.50 -3.62 -0.65
N LEU A 60 -2.43 -4.26 -1.11
CA LEU A 60 -1.60 -5.18 -0.32
C LEU A 60 -0.32 -4.46 0.15
N PRO A 61 0.39 -5.03 1.15
CA PRO A 61 1.61 -4.43 1.66
C PRO A 61 2.77 -4.42 0.66
N GLU A 62 3.84 -3.74 1.02
CA GLU A 62 5.14 -3.86 0.34
C GLU A 62 5.67 -5.28 0.48
N MET A 63 6.18 -5.86 -0.62
CA MET A 63 6.76 -7.21 -0.62
C MET A 63 5.79 -8.27 -0.04
N ALA A 64 4.52 -8.16 -0.44
CA ALA A 64 3.37 -8.77 0.24
C ALA A 64 3.48 -10.29 0.43
N PHE A 65 4.15 -10.97 -0.50
CA PHE A 65 4.25 -12.42 -0.50
C PHE A 65 5.65 -12.96 -0.25
N THR A 66 6.70 -12.15 -0.25
CA THR A 66 8.07 -12.65 -0.10
C THR A 66 8.62 -12.48 1.32
N GLY A 67 8.01 -11.62 2.13
CA GLY A 67 8.71 -11.02 3.27
C GLY A 67 9.69 -9.93 2.80
N TYR A 68 10.42 -9.30 3.72
CA TYR A 68 11.09 -8.02 3.46
C TYR A 68 12.59 -7.99 3.82
N VAL A 69 12.97 -8.58 4.95
CA VAL A 69 14.29 -8.54 5.59
C VAL A 69 15.24 -9.55 4.94
N PHE A 70 15.43 -9.42 3.63
CA PHE A 70 16.55 -10.03 2.91
C PHE A 70 17.85 -9.29 3.27
N GLU A 71 18.92 -10.04 3.49
CA GLU A 71 20.21 -9.51 3.96
C GLU A 71 21.32 -9.58 2.89
N SER A 72 21.02 -10.10 1.70
CA SER A 72 21.90 -10.05 0.52
C SER A 72 21.14 -10.19 -0.80
N SER A 73 21.80 -9.86 -1.92
CA SER A 73 21.26 -10.08 -3.26
C SER A 73 21.05 -11.56 -3.59
N GLU A 74 21.92 -12.45 -3.11
CA GLU A 74 21.79 -13.90 -3.33
C GLU A 74 20.57 -14.49 -2.64
N GLU A 75 20.17 -13.92 -1.50
CA GLU A 75 19.06 -14.42 -0.72
C GLU A 75 17.71 -14.12 -1.39
N ILE A 76 17.55 -12.91 -1.93
CA ILE A 76 16.32 -12.53 -2.62
C ILE A 76 16.23 -13.09 -4.05
N GLU A 77 17.37 -13.42 -4.66
CA GLU A 77 17.49 -13.89 -6.03
C GLU A 77 16.40 -14.90 -6.48
N PRO A 78 16.04 -15.93 -5.69
CA PRO A 78 15.01 -16.90 -6.09
C PRO A 78 13.58 -16.35 -6.09
N TYR A 79 13.34 -15.22 -5.44
CA TYR A 79 12.03 -14.61 -5.25
C TYR A 79 11.79 -13.41 -6.18
N LEU A 80 12.81 -12.95 -6.92
CA LEU A 80 12.67 -11.89 -7.89
C LEU A 80 11.69 -12.28 -9.00
N GLU A 81 10.74 -11.40 -9.30
CA GLU A 81 9.62 -11.69 -10.19
C GLU A 81 9.61 -10.81 -11.44
N ASP A 82 9.24 -11.39 -12.58
CA ASP A 82 8.96 -10.63 -13.80
C ASP A 82 7.68 -9.80 -13.66
N GLU A 83 7.68 -8.57 -14.17
CA GLU A 83 6.56 -7.66 -14.00
C GLU A 83 5.25 -8.10 -14.70
N GLU A 84 5.28 -9.07 -15.62
CA GLU A 84 4.09 -9.59 -16.30
C GLU A 84 3.64 -10.97 -15.80
N THR A 85 4.61 -11.82 -15.51
CA THR A 85 4.42 -13.27 -15.27
C THR A 85 4.79 -13.70 -13.86
N GLY A 86 5.32 -12.79 -13.06
CA GLY A 86 5.64 -12.98 -11.65
C GLY A 86 4.45 -13.48 -10.83
N PRO A 87 4.67 -14.33 -9.82
CA PRO A 87 3.56 -14.93 -9.07
C PRO A 87 2.71 -13.87 -8.34
N SER A 88 3.27 -12.78 -7.83
CA SER A 88 2.53 -11.65 -7.25
C SER A 88 1.66 -10.94 -8.29
N VAL A 89 2.18 -10.73 -9.50
CA VAL A 89 1.46 -10.10 -10.61
C VAL A 89 0.32 -10.99 -11.09
N MET A 90 0.58 -12.29 -11.26
CA MET A 90 -0.42 -13.27 -11.69
C MET A 90 -1.52 -13.42 -10.64
N TRP A 91 -1.17 -13.41 -9.35
CA TRP A 91 -2.12 -13.36 -8.25
C TRP A 91 -3.00 -12.10 -8.34
N ALA A 92 -2.40 -10.92 -8.53
CA ALA A 92 -3.17 -9.67 -8.65
C ALA A 92 -4.08 -9.65 -9.88
N LYS A 93 -3.64 -10.18 -11.02
CA LYS A 93 -4.48 -10.34 -12.23
C LYS A 93 -5.69 -11.24 -11.98
N LYS A 94 -5.49 -12.38 -11.32
CA LYS A 94 -6.58 -13.29 -10.93
C LYS A 94 -7.59 -12.60 -10.02
N GLU A 95 -7.11 -11.96 -8.95
CA GLU A 95 -7.99 -11.32 -7.96
C GLU A 95 -8.71 -10.09 -8.52
N ALA A 96 -8.06 -9.30 -9.38
CA ALA A 96 -8.67 -8.14 -10.01
C ALA A 96 -9.88 -8.53 -10.89
N VAL A 97 -9.76 -9.62 -11.67
CA VAL A 97 -10.86 -10.14 -12.46
C VAL A 97 -11.94 -10.75 -11.57
N ARG A 98 -11.55 -11.54 -10.56
CA ARG A 98 -12.49 -12.22 -9.64
C ARG A 98 -13.35 -11.25 -8.86
N LEU A 99 -12.75 -10.18 -8.33
CA LEU A 99 -13.40 -9.17 -7.51
C LEU A 99 -13.99 -8.01 -8.35
N GLN A 100 -13.67 -7.94 -9.65
CA GLN A 100 -13.96 -6.78 -10.51
C GLN A 100 -13.43 -5.46 -9.91
N SER A 101 -12.22 -5.52 -9.33
CA SER A 101 -11.60 -4.42 -8.57
C SER A 101 -10.24 -4.06 -9.14
N PHE A 102 -9.76 -2.85 -8.84
CA PHE A 102 -8.34 -2.58 -8.92
C PHE A 102 -7.60 -3.38 -7.84
N VAL A 103 -6.46 -3.97 -8.17
CA VAL A 103 -5.60 -4.67 -7.19
C VAL A 103 -4.19 -4.11 -7.28
N VAL A 104 -3.65 -3.71 -6.14
CA VAL A 104 -2.29 -3.17 -6.00
C VAL A 104 -1.50 -4.04 -5.03
N VAL A 105 -0.36 -4.57 -5.48
CA VAL A 105 0.49 -5.47 -4.67
C VAL A 105 1.95 -5.11 -4.81
N GLY A 106 2.67 -5.05 -3.68
CA GLY A 106 4.12 -4.87 -3.64
C GLY A 106 4.86 -6.20 -3.84
N TYR A 107 5.91 -6.20 -4.67
CA TYR A 107 6.68 -7.38 -5.04
C TYR A 107 8.13 -7.03 -5.42
N PRO A 108 9.07 -7.97 -5.30
CA PRO A 108 10.45 -7.77 -5.77
C PRO A 108 10.53 -8.00 -7.28
N GLU A 109 10.70 -6.94 -8.04
CA GLU A 109 10.74 -6.99 -9.50
C GLU A 109 12.15 -7.31 -10.01
N ARG A 110 12.24 -8.14 -11.05
CA ARG A 110 13.37 -8.19 -11.98
C ARG A 110 12.90 -7.84 -13.39
N THR A 111 13.57 -6.87 -14.00
CA THR A 111 13.32 -6.48 -15.38
C THR A 111 13.99 -7.42 -16.38
N LYS A 112 13.57 -7.34 -17.64
CA LYS A 112 14.17 -8.12 -18.75
C LYS A 112 15.65 -7.80 -18.97
N ASP A 113 16.11 -6.60 -18.63
CA ASP A 113 17.53 -6.20 -18.67
C ASP A 113 18.28 -6.52 -17.36
N GLY A 114 17.67 -7.28 -16.44
CA GLY A 114 18.32 -7.83 -15.26
C GLY A 114 18.41 -6.86 -14.06
N LYS A 115 17.78 -5.69 -14.14
CA LYS A 115 17.72 -4.75 -13.01
C LYS A 115 16.65 -5.17 -12.02
N CYS A 116 16.92 -4.97 -10.74
CA CYS A 116 16.01 -5.35 -9.68
C CYS A 116 15.45 -4.12 -8.96
N TYR A 117 14.18 -4.18 -8.57
CA TYR A 117 13.49 -3.08 -7.91
C TYR A 117 12.53 -3.59 -6.84
N ASN A 118 12.36 -2.81 -5.77
CA ASN A 118 11.20 -2.95 -4.90
C ASN A 118 10.03 -2.21 -5.58
N SER A 119 9.03 -2.97 -6.01
CA SER A 119 7.99 -2.47 -6.90
C SER A 119 6.61 -2.73 -6.35
N LEU A 120 5.63 -2.03 -6.91
CA LEU A 120 4.23 -2.43 -6.85
C LEU A 120 3.66 -2.48 -8.27
N CYS A 121 2.72 -3.40 -8.50
CA CYS A 121 1.91 -3.41 -9.71
C CYS A 121 0.48 -3.00 -9.38
N CYS A 122 -0.15 -2.24 -10.28
CA CYS A 122 -1.56 -1.88 -10.23
C CYS A 122 -2.25 -2.53 -11.42
N ILE A 123 -3.18 -3.43 -11.13
CA ILE A 123 -3.96 -4.20 -12.10
C ILE A 123 -5.40 -3.71 -12.09
N ASN A 124 -5.99 -3.51 -13.26
CA ASN A 124 -7.38 -3.07 -13.39
C ASN A 124 -8.36 -4.26 -13.30
N PRO A 125 -9.68 -3.99 -13.18
CA PRO A 125 -10.72 -5.04 -13.13
C PRO A 125 -10.77 -5.99 -14.34
N LYS A 126 -10.08 -5.68 -15.45
CA LYS A 126 -9.98 -6.54 -16.63
C LYS A 126 -8.79 -7.50 -16.56
N GLY A 127 -7.97 -7.42 -15.51
CA GLY A 127 -6.73 -8.18 -15.37
C GLY A 127 -5.55 -7.58 -16.16
N GLU A 128 -5.67 -6.33 -16.61
CA GLU A 128 -4.62 -5.63 -17.36
C GLU A 128 -3.77 -4.80 -16.40
N ARG A 129 -2.45 -4.84 -16.58
CA ARG A 129 -1.53 -4.02 -15.79
C ARG A 129 -1.62 -2.56 -16.24
N VAL A 130 -2.04 -1.69 -15.33
CA VAL A 130 -2.11 -0.24 -15.54
C VAL A 130 -0.75 0.40 -15.29
N LYS A 131 -0.07 -0.04 -14.23
CA LYS A 131 1.19 0.57 -13.79
C LYS A 131 2.07 -0.43 -13.04
N THR A 132 3.37 -0.40 -13.32
CA THR A 132 4.43 -0.81 -12.39
C THR A 132 5.05 0.46 -11.84
N TYR A 133 5.05 0.63 -10.51
CA TYR A 133 5.76 1.70 -9.82
C TYR A 133 6.93 1.11 -9.05
N ARG A 134 8.09 1.78 -9.11
CA ARG A 134 9.33 1.35 -8.46
C ARG A 134 9.66 2.32 -7.36
N LYS A 135 9.93 1.80 -6.16
CA LYS A 135 10.24 2.56 -4.95
C LYS A 135 11.32 3.60 -5.26
N ALA A 136 11.01 4.87 -4.98
CA ALA A 136 11.90 5.96 -5.32
C ALA A 136 12.99 6.12 -4.26
N PHE A 137 12.64 5.99 -2.97
CA PHE A 137 13.59 6.09 -1.86
C PHE A 137 13.79 4.73 -1.21
N LEU A 138 15.01 4.20 -1.25
CA LEU A 138 15.32 2.91 -0.64
C LEU A 138 15.47 3.00 0.88
N TYR A 139 15.09 1.93 1.55
CA TYR A 139 15.47 1.64 2.93
C TYR A 139 16.63 0.64 2.93
N LYS A 140 17.39 0.56 4.03
CA LYS A 140 18.63 -0.22 4.14
C LYS A 140 18.56 -1.67 3.62
N ASN A 141 17.40 -2.33 3.74
CA ASN A 141 17.22 -3.71 3.27
C ASN A 141 17.04 -3.79 1.75
N ASP A 142 16.48 -2.76 1.13
CA ASP A 142 16.38 -2.66 -0.32
C ASP A 142 17.77 -2.48 -0.96
N GLU A 143 18.66 -1.74 -0.29
CA GLU A 143 20.02 -1.41 -0.79
C GLU A 143 20.90 -2.66 -1.04
N TYR A 144 20.56 -3.82 -0.49
CA TYR A 144 21.27 -5.07 -0.77
C TYR A 144 21.05 -5.59 -2.19
N TRP A 145 19.95 -5.24 -2.85
CA TRP A 145 19.50 -5.94 -4.05
C TRP A 145 18.76 -5.07 -5.07
N ALA A 146 18.14 -3.96 -4.66
CA ALA A 146 17.31 -3.12 -5.50
C ALA A 146 18.02 -1.84 -5.94
N LEU A 147 17.63 -1.31 -7.09
CA LEU A 147 17.93 0.04 -7.52
C LEU A 147 16.76 0.99 -7.16
N GLU A 148 17.05 2.28 -7.07
CA GLU A 148 16.02 3.32 -6.99
C GLU A 148 15.21 3.38 -8.28
N GLY A 149 13.89 3.55 -8.11
CA GLY A 149 12.98 3.89 -9.20
C GLY A 149 13.24 5.28 -9.77
N PRO A 150 12.54 5.65 -10.86
CA PRO A 150 12.77 6.92 -11.56
C PRO A 150 12.29 8.17 -10.78
N GLY A 151 11.69 8.00 -9.61
CA GLY A 151 11.10 9.07 -8.79
C GLY A 151 9.59 8.92 -8.63
N PHE A 152 8.98 9.89 -7.96
CA PHE A 152 7.53 9.89 -7.70
C PHE A 152 6.72 10.10 -8.99
N GLU A 153 5.56 9.46 -9.06
CA GLU A 153 4.69 9.50 -10.25
C GLU A 153 3.24 9.79 -9.87
N SER A 154 2.54 10.55 -10.73
CA SER A 154 1.10 10.81 -10.61
C SER A 154 0.47 10.79 -11.99
N LEU A 155 -0.58 9.98 -12.17
CA LEU A 155 -1.25 9.77 -13.46
C LEU A 155 -2.77 9.65 -13.31
N GLU A 156 -3.49 9.95 -14.38
CA GLU A 156 -4.92 9.67 -14.47
C GLU A 156 -5.12 8.18 -14.77
N ILE A 157 -5.89 7.50 -13.93
CA ILE A 157 -6.31 6.11 -14.10
C ILE A 157 -7.83 6.10 -14.22
N GLU A 158 -8.35 5.60 -15.34
CA GLU A 158 -9.79 5.46 -15.56
C GLU A 158 -10.41 4.65 -14.42
N GLY A 159 -11.43 5.19 -13.75
CA GLY A 159 -12.09 4.57 -12.60
C GLY A 159 -11.50 4.93 -11.22
N LEU A 160 -10.25 5.40 -11.13
CA LEU A 160 -9.62 5.85 -9.88
C LEU A 160 -9.32 7.37 -9.84
N GLY A 161 -9.33 8.04 -11.00
CA GLY A 161 -8.97 9.45 -11.12
C GLY A 161 -7.45 9.66 -11.04
N LYS A 162 -7.02 10.75 -10.39
CA LYS A 162 -5.60 11.11 -10.34
C LYS A 162 -4.86 10.42 -9.19
N VAL A 163 -4.10 9.39 -9.54
CA VAL A 163 -3.46 8.46 -8.59
C VAL A 163 -1.97 8.72 -8.47
N GLY A 164 -1.47 8.65 -7.24
CA GLY A 164 -0.06 8.54 -6.89
C GLY A 164 0.23 7.24 -6.15
N PHE A 165 1.48 6.80 -6.18
CA PHE A 165 1.91 5.54 -5.56
C PHE A 165 3.04 5.81 -4.57
N ALA A 166 3.04 5.09 -3.45
CA ALA A 166 4.08 5.14 -2.44
C ALA A 166 4.49 3.74 -2.02
N ILE A 167 5.79 3.54 -1.83
CA ILE A 167 6.32 2.35 -1.15
C ILE A 167 7.10 2.82 0.07
N CYS A 168 6.52 2.60 1.26
CA CYS A 168 7.12 2.80 2.57
C CYS A 168 8.01 4.04 2.69
N MET A 169 9.33 3.86 2.55
CA MET A 169 10.36 4.89 2.69
C MET A 169 10.18 6.10 1.76
N ASP A 170 9.39 6.00 0.69
CA ASP A 170 9.06 7.12 -0.20
C ASP A 170 8.55 8.36 0.54
N ILE A 171 7.78 8.20 1.62
CA ILE A 171 7.24 9.35 2.36
C ILE A 171 8.25 9.99 3.33
N ASN A 172 9.40 9.35 3.56
CA ASN A 172 10.46 9.87 4.43
C ASN A 172 11.39 10.84 3.72
N PRO A 173 12.17 11.64 4.47
CA PRO A 173 13.28 12.39 3.89
C PRO A 173 14.26 11.45 3.22
N TYR A 174 14.79 11.85 2.05
CA TYR A 174 15.71 11.04 1.27
C TYR A 174 16.89 10.55 2.12
N GLN A 175 17.09 9.22 2.15
CA GLN A 175 18.11 8.51 2.95
C GLN A 175 18.12 8.84 4.46
N PHE A 176 17.03 9.41 5.00
CA PHE A 176 17.00 10.05 6.32
C PHE A 176 18.05 11.16 6.52
N LYS A 177 18.55 11.75 5.44
CA LYS A 177 19.55 12.83 5.44
C LYS A 177 18.99 14.18 5.01
N ALA A 178 18.00 14.16 4.11
CA ALA A 178 17.32 15.38 3.71
C ALA A 178 16.60 16.03 4.90
N ASP A 179 16.34 17.34 4.80
CA ASP A 179 15.64 18.09 5.83
C ASP A 179 14.25 17.47 6.09
N PHE A 180 13.86 17.32 7.34
CA PHE A 180 12.56 16.73 7.69
C PHE A 180 11.39 17.50 7.06
N THR A 181 11.52 18.81 6.86
CA THR A 181 10.51 19.67 6.22
C THR A 181 10.62 19.74 4.70
N ALA A 182 11.50 18.95 4.08
CA ALA A 182 11.59 18.83 2.62
C ALA A 182 10.31 18.24 2.02
N TYR A 183 9.68 17.30 2.73
CA TYR A 183 8.40 16.67 2.36
C TYR A 183 8.32 16.30 0.88
N GLU A 184 9.37 15.66 0.35
CA GLU A 184 9.61 15.48 -1.09
C GLU A 184 8.41 14.82 -1.78
N PHE A 185 7.95 13.72 -1.21
CA PHE A 185 6.78 12.98 -1.68
C PHE A 185 5.50 13.82 -1.63
N ALA A 186 5.18 14.37 -0.46
CA ALA A 186 3.94 15.10 -0.27
C ALA A 186 3.87 16.37 -1.15
N ARG A 187 4.97 17.12 -1.25
CA ARG A 187 5.06 18.30 -2.14
C ARG A 187 4.88 17.93 -3.60
N PHE A 188 5.52 16.83 -4.04
CA PHE A 188 5.31 16.34 -5.41
C PHE A 188 3.82 16.10 -5.66
N HIS A 189 3.14 15.37 -4.78
CA HIS A 189 1.72 15.05 -4.96
C HIS A 189 0.79 16.27 -4.82
N THR A 190 1.13 17.25 -3.97
CA THR A 190 0.45 18.56 -3.92
C THR A 190 0.57 19.29 -5.26
N THR A 191 1.79 19.43 -5.79
CA THR A 191 2.02 20.09 -7.10
C THR A 191 1.31 19.37 -8.24
N LYS A 192 1.27 18.03 -8.20
CA LYS A 192 0.56 17.23 -9.19
C LYS A 192 -0.95 17.21 -8.98
N LYS A 193 -1.48 17.78 -7.89
CA LYS A 193 -2.93 17.74 -7.55
C LYS A 193 -3.48 16.30 -7.47
N THR A 194 -2.68 15.40 -6.92
CA THR A 194 -3.06 13.98 -6.75
C THR A 194 -4.28 13.89 -5.83
N ARG A 195 -5.26 13.04 -6.15
CA ARG A 195 -6.49 12.88 -5.36
C ARG A 195 -6.57 11.56 -4.63
N LEU A 196 -5.81 10.56 -5.08
CA LEU A 196 -5.66 9.27 -4.42
C LEU A 196 -4.19 8.91 -4.33
N VAL A 197 -3.70 8.61 -3.14
CA VAL A 197 -2.36 8.06 -2.93
C VAL A 197 -2.49 6.63 -2.40
N ILE A 198 -1.91 5.67 -3.12
CA ILE A 198 -1.92 4.26 -2.77
C ILE A 198 -0.54 3.87 -2.23
N GLY A 199 -0.51 3.41 -0.97
CA GLY A 199 0.71 3.07 -0.25
C GLY A 199 0.82 1.59 0.08
N CYS A 200 1.82 0.92 -0.48
CA CYS A 200 2.25 -0.42 -0.07
C CYS A 200 3.38 -0.26 0.95
N MET A 201 3.20 -0.75 2.18
CA MET A 201 4.13 -0.46 3.29
C MET A 201 4.68 -1.73 3.95
N SER A 202 5.97 -1.69 4.30
CA SER A 202 6.61 -2.54 5.31
C SER A 202 7.26 -1.68 6.37
N TRP A 203 6.44 -0.92 7.09
CA TRP A 203 6.88 0.09 8.05
C TRP A 203 7.27 -0.52 9.39
N VAL A 204 8.47 -0.19 9.86
CA VAL A 204 9.03 -0.71 11.12
C VAL A 204 8.34 -0.05 12.33
N LYS A 205 8.09 -0.85 13.35
CA LYS A 205 7.48 -0.42 14.61
C LYS A 205 8.42 0.49 15.40
N GLY A 206 8.03 1.77 15.53
CA GLY A 206 8.68 2.76 16.39
C GLY A 206 7.85 3.19 17.61
N GLY A 207 6.64 2.65 17.75
CA GLY A 207 5.65 2.99 18.77
C GLY A 207 4.38 2.18 18.58
N ASP A 208 3.25 2.64 19.13
CA ASP A 208 1.95 2.05 18.84
C ASP A 208 1.46 2.41 17.42
N VAL A 209 0.40 1.73 16.97
CA VAL A 209 -0.23 1.94 15.65
C VAL A 209 -0.59 3.41 15.41
N LEU A 210 -1.17 4.09 16.40
CA LEU A 210 -1.57 5.49 16.25
C LEU A 210 -0.37 6.44 16.14
N SER A 211 0.75 6.11 16.77
CA SER A 211 2.01 6.86 16.64
C SER A 211 2.58 6.74 15.23
N THR A 212 2.50 5.54 14.64
CA THR A 212 2.88 5.30 13.23
C THR A 212 1.99 6.11 12.28
N ILE A 213 0.67 6.04 12.45
CA ILE A 213 -0.28 6.81 11.64
C ILE A 213 -0.05 8.32 11.77
N ARG A 214 0.17 8.83 12.99
CA ARG A 214 0.51 10.24 13.22
C ARG A 214 1.79 10.65 12.49
N TYR A 215 2.80 9.79 12.49
CA TYR A 215 4.03 10.04 11.77
C TYR A 215 3.77 10.12 10.25
N TRP A 216 3.00 9.18 9.67
CA TRP A 216 2.62 9.25 8.26
C TRP A 216 1.88 10.54 7.93
N VAL A 217 0.91 10.94 8.75
CA VAL A 217 0.21 12.23 8.60
C VAL A 217 1.18 13.41 8.64
N GLN A 218 2.15 13.40 9.55
CA GLN A 218 3.18 14.44 9.64
C GLN A 218 4.05 14.48 8.38
N ARG A 219 4.39 13.33 7.80
CA ARG A 219 5.12 13.24 6.52
C ARG A 219 4.31 13.74 5.32
N LEU A 220 2.99 13.62 5.40
CA LEU A 220 2.03 14.04 4.37
C LEU A 220 1.47 15.45 4.61
N LEU A 221 2.05 16.24 5.52
CA LEU A 221 1.52 17.55 5.91
C LEU A 221 1.20 18.49 4.73
N PRO A 222 2.01 18.61 3.66
CA PRO A 222 1.64 19.40 2.47
C PRO A 222 0.34 18.99 1.79
N LEU A 223 -0.07 17.72 1.87
CA LEU A 223 -1.37 17.26 1.36
C LEU A 223 -2.50 17.64 2.31
N VAL A 224 -2.26 17.55 3.63
CA VAL A 224 -3.24 17.94 4.66
C VAL A 224 -3.61 19.42 4.55
N ILE A 225 -2.63 20.29 4.35
CA ILE A 225 -2.85 21.75 4.23
C ILE A 225 -3.20 22.19 2.81
N GLY A 226 -3.05 21.31 1.82
CA GLY A 226 -3.35 21.58 0.42
C GLY A 226 -4.84 21.77 0.17
N GLU A 227 -5.20 22.43 -0.93
CA GLU A 227 -6.60 22.72 -1.29
C GLU A 227 -7.36 21.49 -1.81
N GLU A 228 -6.64 20.53 -2.40
CA GLU A 228 -7.24 19.33 -2.95
C GLU A 228 -7.56 18.34 -1.82
N GLU A 229 -8.73 17.72 -1.89
CA GLU A 229 -9.04 16.55 -1.08
C GLU A 229 -8.29 15.33 -1.63
N VAL A 230 -7.54 14.67 -0.76
CA VAL A 230 -6.71 13.52 -1.07
C VAL A 230 -7.08 12.36 -0.15
N CYS A 231 -7.38 11.20 -0.74
CA CYS A 231 -7.49 9.95 -0.01
C CYS A 231 -6.12 9.25 0.00
N PHE A 232 -5.63 8.86 1.18
CA PHE A 232 -4.44 8.04 1.34
C PHE A 232 -4.85 6.65 1.85
N VAL A 233 -4.57 5.63 1.04
CA VAL A 233 -4.85 4.22 1.34
C VAL A 233 -3.51 3.53 1.59
N ALA A 234 -3.21 3.23 2.85
CA ALA A 234 -1.95 2.62 3.25
C ALA A 234 -2.18 1.20 3.76
N SER A 235 -1.65 0.21 3.04
CA SER A 235 -1.64 -1.19 3.48
C SER A 235 -0.25 -1.52 4.00
N ASN A 236 -0.14 -1.84 5.28
CA ASN A 236 1.11 -2.12 5.97
C ASN A 236 1.12 -3.52 6.54
N ARG A 237 2.27 -4.21 6.45
CA ARG A 237 2.40 -5.53 7.08
C ARG A 237 2.53 -5.44 8.60
N ILE A 238 2.25 -6.56 9.26
CA ILE A 238 2.54 -6.82 10.67
C ILE A 238 3.64 -7.88 10.79
N GLY A 239 3.91 -8.28 12.04
CA GLY A 239 4.78 -9.39 12.39
C GLY A 239 6.22 -9.01 12.67
N THR A 240 7.05 -10.03 12.89
CA THR A 240 8.47 -9.89 13.18
C THR A 240 9.26 -10.80 12.27
N GLU A 241 10.30 -10.26 11.66
CA GLU A 241 11.17 -10.96 10.73
C GLU A 241 12.62 -10.60 11.06
N ARG A 242 13.43 -11.61 11.41
CA ARG A 242 14.85 -11.45 11.80
C ARG A 242 15.09 -10.34 12.84
N GLY A 243 14.21 -10.25 13.83
CA GLY A 243 14.30 -9.25 14.90
C GLY A 243 13.79 -7.85 14.53
N VAL A 244 13.38 -7.61 13.28
CA VAL A 244 12.67 -6.39 12.87
C VAL A 244 11.18 -6.61 13.04
N THR A 245 10.51 -5.73 13.80
CA THR A 245 9.05 -5.80 14.01
C THR A 245 8.35 -4.71 13.20
N PHE A 246 7.28 -5.07 12.49
CA PHE A 246 6.50 -4.16 11.66
C PHE A 246 5.28 -3.62 12.42
N ALA A 247 4.86 -2.41 12.05
CA ALA A 247 3.93 -1.61 12.83
C ALA A 247 2.44 -1.94 12.63
N GLY A 248 2.07 -2.66 11.56
CA GLY A 248 0.66 -2.75 11.15
C GLY A 248 0.06 -1.37 10.92
N GLY A 249 -1.19 -1.17 11.34
CA GLY A 249 -1.82 0.13 11.22
C GLY A 249 -2.26 0.48 9.80
N SER A 250 -2.51 -0.54 8.97
CA SER A 250 -3.14 -0.35 7.66
C SER A 250 -4.37 0.53 7.81
N CYS A 251 -4.47 1.61 7.04
CA CYS A 251 -5.48 2.63 7.27
C CYS A 251 -5.89 3.38 6.00
N LEU A 252 -7.01 4.09 6.13
CA LEU A 252 -7.50 5.04 5.14
C LEU A 252 -7.68 6.40 5.79
N ILE A 253 -7.10 7.42 5.15
CA ILE A 253 -7.10 8.79 5.65
C ILE A 253 -7.53 9.72 4.52
N ASN A 254 -8.62 10.45 4.73
CA ASN A 254 -8.93 11.59 3.88
C ASN A 254 -8.28 12.84 4.49
N MET A 255 -7.62 13.62 3.65
CA MET A 255 -6.92 14.83 4.06
C MET A 255 -7.04 15.92 3.00
N GLY A 256 -6.87 17.17 3.43
CA GLY A 256 -6.98 18.35 2.56
C GLY A 256 -7.79 19.44 3.22
N ASN A 257 -7.68 20.66 2.72
CA ASN A 257 -8.34 21.85 3.28
C ASN A 257 -8.09 22.04 4.79
N GLN A 258 -6.89 21.69 5.27
CA GLN A 258 -6.52 21.70 6.70
C GLN A 258 -7.34 20.73 7.56
N THR A 259 -8.00 19.75 6.93
CA THR A 259 -8.77 18.70 7.60
C THR A 259 -8.10 17.35 7.45
N LEU A 260 -8.39 16.48 8.41
CA LEU A 260 -7.93 15.11 8.45
C LEU A 260 -9.03 14.23 9.04
N ASP A 261 -9.38 13.18 8.31
CA ASP A 261 -10.38 12.20 8.69
C ASP A 261 -9.82 10.79 8.53
N LEU A 262 -9.46 10.16 9.66
CA LEU A 262 -9.05 8.76 9.72
C LEU A 262 -10.31 7.90 9.63
N LYS A 263 -10.59 7.38 8.44
CA LYS A 263 -11.81 6.61 8.16
C LYS A 263 -11.83 5.25 8.84
N GLY A 264 -10.66 4.62 8.97
CA GLY A 264 -10.49 3.32 9.62
C GLY A 264 -9.02 2.92 9.67
N TYR A 265 -8.69 2.01 10.57
CA TYR A 265 -7.37 1.38 10.66
C TYR A 265 -7.47 -0.01 11.29
N LEU A 266 -6.52 -0.89 10.97
CA LEU A 266 -6.33 -2.19 11.62
C LEU A 266 -5.31 -2.10 12.75
N ASP A 267 -5.39 -3.01 13.72
CA ASP A 267 -4.39 -3.09 14.78
C ASP A 267 -3.08 -3.74 14.28
N GLU A 268 -2.15 -4.07 15.19
CA GLU A 268 -0.86 -4.68 14.84
C GLU A 268 -0.79 -6.19 15.13
N ASN A 269 -1.89 -6.79 15.60
CA ASN A 269 -1.94 -8.16 16.10
C ASN A 269 -2.75 -9.11 15.21
N GLU A 270 -3.49 -8.59 14.23
CA GLU A 270 -4.32 -9.39 13.33
C GLU A 270 -4.01 -9.16 11.85
N GLU A 271 -4.07 -10.25 11.08
CA GLU A 271 -4.21 -10.19 9.62
C GLU A 271 -5.70 -10.02 9.30
N ASP A 272 -6.07 -8.98 8.55
CA ASP A 272 -7.46 -8.73 8.17
C ASP A 272 -7.55 -7.81 6.94
N VAL A 273 -8.76 -7.68 6.40
CA VAL A 273 -9.10 -6.77 5.30
C VAL A 273 -9.97 -5.64 5.85
N LEU A 274 -9.42 -4.42 5.87
CA LEU A 274 -10.16 -3.21 6.19
C LEU A 274 -10.83 -2.68 4.93
N VAL A 275 -12.16 -2.73 4.87
CA VAL A 275 -12.96 -2.09 3.81
C VAL A 275 -13.63 -0.85 4.37
N VAL A 276 -13.53 0.27 3.64
CA VAL A 276 -14.10 1.56 4.06
C VAL A 276 -14.91 2.15 2.91
N ASP A 277 -16.08 2.69 3.24
CA ASP A 277 -16.91 3.49 2.32
C ASP A 277 -16.42 4.95 2.33
N VAL A 278 -15.96 5.43 1.17
CA VAL A 278 -15.45 6.80 0.98
C VAL A 278 -16.17 7.55 -0.13
#